data_AF-A0A0B1S2Z0-F1
#
_entry.id   AF-A0A0B1S2Z0-F1
#
_cell.length_a   1.000
_cell.length_b   1.000
_cell.length_c   1.000
_cell.angle_alpha   90.00
_cell.angle_beta   90.00
_cell.angle_gamma   90.00
#
_symmetry.space_group_name_H-M   'P 1'
#
loop_
_entity.id
_entity.type
_entity.pdbx_description
1 polymer ?
#
loop_
_entity_poly.entity_id
_entity_poly.type
_entity_poly.pdbx_seq_one_letter_code
_entity_poly.pdbx_strand_id
1 'polypeptide(L)'
;MRVAKPQPIEALVEDSGDASTTSNETVDGDIIEPFMPYGVFMPEKIRMFGIPDDQQLTARQVLQLYTTMAEVDEKTKKEFEPCHFYGFKPSEPFWISRASLRKLENGLKERLLQWLSEDEKKMKKVLSILAKPINEQLQHRAVPFNKVEKLALDNIVRLVDEMNEKNMLPAMCFNDDRNVCES
;
A
#
# COMPACT_ATOMS: atom_id res chain seq x y z
N MET A 1 -2.80 -6.29 -52.21
CA MET A 1 -1.64 -7.04 -51.68
C MET A 1 -1.77 -7.12 -50.17
N ARG A 2 -1.87 -8.33 -49.60
CA ARG A 2 -1.94 -8.55 -48.15
C ARG A 2 -0.55 -8.98 -47.66
N VAL A 3 0.00 -8.24 -46.70
CA VAL A 3 1.32 -8.51 -46.11
C VAL A 3 1.21 -9.71 -45.17
N ALA A 4 2.15 -10.65 -45.28
CA ALA A 4 2.21 -11.84 -44.44
C ALA A 4 2.60 -11.50 -42.99
N LYS A 5 1.94 -12.13 -42.02
CA LYS A 5 2.28 -12.01 -40.58
C LYS A 5 3.62 -12.69 -40.30
N PRO A 6 4.52 -12.07 -39.50
CA PRO A 6 5.72 -12.74 -39.02
C PRO A 6 5.37 -13.82 -37.97
N GLN A 7 6.02 -14.97 -38.06
CA GLN A 7 5.93 -16.06 -37.08
C GLN A 7 6.82 -15.80 -35.85
N PRO A 8 6.48 -16.36 -34.67
CA PRO A 8 7.27 -16.18 -33.46
C PRO A 8 8.54 -17.04 -33.48
N ILE A 9 9.62 -16.51 -32.92
CA ILE A 9 10.93 -17.18 -32.81
C ILE A 9 10.90 -18.11 -31.59
N GLU A 10 11.09 -19.41 -31.81
CA GLU A 10 11.27 -20.41 -30.76
C GLU A 10 12.67 -20.26 -30.13
N ALA A 11 12.72 -20.10 -28.81
CA ALA A 11 13.96 -20.09 -28.05
C ALA A 11 14.46 -21.53 -27.83
N LEU A 12 15.60 -21.87 -28.42
CA LEU A 12 16.33 -23.09 -28.07
C LEU A 12 16.86 -22.97 -26.63
N VAL A 13 16.49 -23.96 -25.81
CA VAL A 13 17.10 -24.24 -24.51
C VAL A 13 18.25 -25.22 -24.77
N GLU A 14 19.48 -24.80 -24.56
CA GLU A 14 20.60 -25.72 -24.36
C GLU A 14 21.07 -25.62 -22.91
N ASP A 15 20.88 -26.73 -22.20
CA ASP A 15 21.40 -27.02 -20.87
C ASP A 15 22.83 -27.58 -21.00
N SER A 16 23.77 -27.00 -20.26
CA SER A 16 25.10 -27.58 -20.03
C SER A 16 25.65 -26.97 -18.76
N GLY A 17 25.58 -27.74 -17.68
CA GLY A 17 26.11 -27.37 -16.37
C GLY A 17 27.64 -27.46 -16.30
N ASP A 18 28.23 -26.57 -15.53
CA ASP A 18 29.39 -26.90 -14.70
C ASP A 18 29.51 -25.95 -13.50
N ALA A 19 29.96 -26.51 -12.37
CA ALA A 19 30.02 -25.84 -11.09
C ALA A 19 31.38 -25.15 -10.86
N SER A 20 31.39 -23.82 -10.67
CA SER A 20 32.41 -23.13 -9.85
C SER A 20 32.07 -21.66 -9.62
N THR A 21 32.03 -21.28 -8.35
CA THR A 21 32.45 -20.01 -7.74
C THR A 21 32.91 -18.91 -8.71
N THR A 22 32.29 -17.72 -8.67
CA THR A 22 33.00 -16.41 -8.66
C THR A 22 32.05 -15.22 -8.64
N SER A 23 32.46 -14.23 -7.84
CA SER A 23 32.29 -12.77 -8.02
C SER A 23 30.90 -12.15 -8.15
N ASN A 24 30.62 -11.25 -7.21
CA ASN A 24 29.82 -10.04 -7.43
C ASN A 24 30.40 -9.26 -8.62
N GLU A 25 29.99 -9.63 -9.84
CA GLU A 25 30.17 -8.77 -11.00
C GLU A 25 29.09 -7.71 -10.93
N THR A 26 29.50 -6.47 -10.66
CA THR A 26 28.71 -5.29 -10.93
C THR A 26 28.47 -5.24 -12.43
N VAL A 27 27.32 -5.73 -12.87
CA VAL A 27 26.87 -5.64 -14.27
C VAL A 27 26.58 -4.17 -14.54
N ASP A 28 27.58 -3.50 -15.11
CA ASP A 28 27.53 -2.10 -15.52
C ASP A 28 26.86 -2.03 -16.90
N GLY A 29 25.54 -2.09 -16.89
CA GLY A 29 24.68 -1.92 -18.05
C GLY A 29 23.33 -1.38 -17.58
N ASP A 30 22.64 -0.61 -18.42
CA ASP A 30 21.26 -0.16 -18.17
C ASP A 30 20.33 -1.38 -18.10
N ILE A 31 20.33 -2.05 -16.94
CA ILE A 31 19.34 -3.05 -16.59
C ILE A 31 18.05 -2.27 -16.45
N ILE A 32 17.12 -2.50 -17.38
CA ILE A 32 15.77 -1.94 -17.30
C ILE A 32 15.11 -2.55 -16.08
N GLU A 33 15.13 -1.82 -14.97
CA GLU A 33 14.49 -2.24 -13.73
C GLU A 33 12.96 -2.10 -13.90
N PRO A 34 12.20 -3.19 -13.78
CA PRO A 34 10.77 -3.16 -14.03
C PRO A 34 10.05 -2.33 -12.96
N PHE A 35 9.61 -1.12 -13.33
CA PHE A 35 8.80 -0.24 -12.49
C PHE A 35 7.41 -0.86 -12.24
N MET A 36 7.07 -1.10 -10.97
CA MET A 36 5.76 -1.66 -10.56
C MET A 36 4.92 -0.60 -9.82
N PRO A 37 4.13 0.23 -10.53
CA PRO A 37 3.39 1.35 -9.94
C PRO A 37 2.31 0.94 -8.92
N TYR A 38 1.91 -0.34 -8.93
CA TYR A 38 0.93 -0.91 -8.01
C TYR A 38 1.44 -2.23 -7.44
N GLY A 39 2.66 -2.23 -6.89
CA GLY A 39 3.25 -3.39 -6.22
C GLY A 39 2.28 -4.00 -5.20
N VAL A 40 1.64 -5.11 -5.59
CA VAL A 40 0.77 -5.89 -4.69
C VAL A 40 1.69 -6.71 -3.80
N PHE A 41 1.81 -6.29 -2.56
CA PHE A 41 2.61 -6.97 -1.54
C PHE A 41 1.91 -8.22 -1.01
N MET A 42 1.96 -9.29 -1.81
CA MET A 42 1.67 -10.63 -1.33
C MET A 42 2.97 -11.31 -0.91
N PRO A 43 2.96 -12.12 0.17
CA PRO A 43 4.15 -12.84 0.63
C PRO A 43 4.85 -13.61 -0.50
N GLU A 44 4.09 -14.26 -1.37
CA GLU A 44 4.61 -15.00 -2.53
C GLU A 44 5.33 -14.10 -3.53
N LYS A 45 4.76 -12.93 -3.85
CA LYS A 45 5.39 -11.97 -4.77
C LYS A 45 6.67 -11.39 -4.19
N ILE A 46 6.68 -11.11 -2.88
CA ILE A 46 7.88 -10.59 -2.20
C ILE A 46 8.98 -11.65 -2.16
N ARG A 47 8.65 -12.95 -2.04
CA ARG A 47 9.66 -14.02 -2.15
C ARG A 47 10.29 -14.09 -3.53
N MET A 48 9.50 -13.87 -4.59
CA MET A 48 9.97 -14.00 -5.97
C MET A 48 10.75 -12.78 -6.45
N PHE A 49 10.32 -11.57 -6.07
CA PHE A 49 10.84 -10.32 -6.65
C PHE A 49 11.50 -9.39 -5.62
N GLY A 50 11.45 -9.75 -4.33
CA GLY A 50 11.89 -8.85 -3.26
C GLY A 50 11.00 -7.62 -3.10
N ILE A 51 11.47 -6.66 -2.30
CA ILE A 51 10.90 -5.31 -2.25
C ILE A 51 11.74 -4.46 -3.21
N PRO A 52 11.15 -3.82 -4.24
CA PRO A 52 11.88 -2.96 -5.17
C PRO A 52 12.63 -1.82 -4.46
N ASP A 53 13.83 -1.50 -4.95
CA ASP A 53 14.69 -0.46 -4.36
C ASP A 53 14.17 0.96 -4.63
N ASP A 54 13.48 1.13 -5.76
CA ASP A 54 12.80 2.37 -6.14
C ASP A 54 11.57 2.66 -5.26
N GLN A 55 11.08 1.67 -4.51
CA GLN A 55 9.91 1.80 -3.66
C GLN A 55 10.25 2.49 -2.34
N GLN A 56 10.36 3.81 -2.42
CA GLN A 56 10.67 4.68 -1.30
C GLN A 56 9.42 5.12 -0.56
N LEU A 57 9.30 4.73 0.71
CA LEU A 57 8.21 5.15 1.58
C LEU A 57 8.37 6.63 1.97
N THR A 58 7.24 7.32 2.13
CA THR A 58 7.20 8.64 2.77
C THR A 58 7.42 8.52 4.28
N ALA A 59 7.86 9.58 4.95
CA ALA A 59 8.11 9.57 6.40
C ALA A 59 6.88 9.08 7.21
N ARG A 60 5.68 9.48 6.78
CA ARG A 60 4.42 9.04 7.39
C ARG A 60 4.20 7.53 7.21
N GLN A 61 4.48 7.00 6.03
CA GLN A 61 4.37 5.56 5.75
C GLN A 61 5.41 4.74 6.52
N VAL A 62 6.64 5.24 6.66
CA VAL A 62 7.68 4.59 7.49
C VAL A 62 7.21 4.51 8.95
N LEU A 63 6.65 5.59 9.48
CA LEU A 63 6.11 5.59 10.84
C LEU A 63 4.94 4.62 10.99
N GLN A 64 4.02 4.61 10.03
CA GLN A 64 2.87 3.69 10.02
C GLN A 64 3.32 2.22 9.93
N LEU A 65 4.35 1.93 9.12
CA LEU A 65 4.93 0.61 9.03
C LEU A 65 5.55 0.20 10.37
N TYR A 66 6.33 1.08 10.99
CA TYR A 66 6.87 0.83 12.32
C TYR A 66 5.77 0.53 13.35
N THR A 67 4.74 1.38 13.46
CA THR A 67 3.68 1.20 14.47
C THR A 67 2.96 -0.13 14.28
N THR A 68 2.65 -0.51 13.03
CA THR A 68 1.99 -1.78 12.74
C THR A 68 2.88 -2.99 12.99
N MET A 69 4.18 -2.91 12.70
CA MET A 69 5.14 -3.97 13.01
C MET A 69 5.38 -4.10 14.53
N ALA A 70 5.43 -2.99 15.26
CA ALA A 70 5.61 -2.93 16.70
C ALA A 70 4.43 -3.54 17.49
N GLU A 71 3.21 -3.50 16.95
CA GLU A 71 2.05 -4.19 17.51
C GLU A 71 2.13 -5.72 17.41
N VAL A 72 2.95 -6.24 16.50
CA VAL A 72 3.06 -7.68 16.21
C VAL A 72 4.29 -8.31 16.85
N ASP A 73 5.40 -7.57 16.96
CA ASP A 73 6.66 -8.07 17.51
C ASP A 73 7.32 -7.07 18.47
N GLU A 74 7.51 -7.49 19.72
CA GLU A 74 8.13 -6.68 20.77
C GLU A 74 9.64 -6.45 20.53
N LYS A 75 10.32 -7.32 19.78
CA LYS A 75 11.74 -7.10 19.40
C LYS A 75 11.86 -5.91 18.45
N THR A 76 11.06 -5.91 17.39
CA THR A 76 11.01 -4.79 16.44
C THR A 76 10.65 -3.47 17.12
N LYS A 77 9.72 -3.50 18.08
CA LYS A 77 9.35 -2.32 18.86
C LYS A 77 10.53 -1.71 19.64
N LYS A 78 11.41 -2.54 20.22
CA LYS A 78 12.57 -2.05 20.98
C LYS A 78 13.71 -1.57 20.08
N GLU A 79 13.99 -2.30 19.01
CA GLU A 79 15.12 -2.01 18.13
C GLU A 79 14.85 -0.83 17.19
N PHE A 80 13.62 -0.73 16.68
CA PHE A 80 13.26 0.25 15.65
C PHE A 80 12.42 1.42 16.19
N GLU A 81 12.33 1.60 17.50
CA GLU A 81 11.67 2.77 18.07
C GLU A 81 12.35 4.04 17.54
N PRO A 82 11.64 4.96 16.85
CA PRO A 82 12.29 6.11 16.21
C PRO A 82 13.16 6.94 17.15
N CYS A 83 12.69 7.19 18.38
CA CYS A 83 13.46 7.94 19.38
C CYS A 83 14.74 7.21 19.78
N HIS A 84 14.65 5.90 20.04
CA HIS A 84 15.82 5.09 20.40
C HIS A 84 16.79 4.90 19.22
N PHE A 85 16.25 4.58 18.04
CA PHE A 85 16.99 4.33 16.82
C PHE A 85 17.83 5.53 16.37
N TYR A 86 17.28 6.75 16.50
CA TYR A 86 18.00 7.98 16.20
C TYR A 86 18.84 8.52 17.37
N GLY A 87 18.79 7.87 18.54
CA GLY A 87 19.52 8.32 19.73
C GLY A 87 19.02 9.67 20.24
N PHE A 88 17.73 9.95 20.10
CA PHE A 88 17.12 11.19 20.56
C PHE A 88 17.31 11.37 22.07
N LYS A 89 17.83 12.53 22.46
CA LYS A 89 17.93 12.94 23.86
C LYS A 89 16.96 14.10 24.08
N PRO A 90 16.16 14.09 25.15
CA PRO A 90 15.14 15.11 25.41
C PRO A 90 15.71 16.53 25.61
N SER A 91 17.03 16.66 25.76
CA SER A 91 17.70 17.94 26.00
C SER A 91 18.03 18.73 24.73
N GLU A 92 18.00 18.13 23.53
CA GLU A 92 18.47 18.78 22.30
C GLU A 92 17.50 18.54 21.13
N PRO A 93 17.19 19.58 20.33
CA PRO A 93 16.37 19.41 19.13
C PRO A 93 17.15 18.58 18.09
N PHE A 94 16.60 17.43 17.72
CA PHE A 94 17.22 16.51 16.77
C PHE A 94 16.57 16.60 15.40
N TRP A 95 17.37 16.93 14.38
CA TRP A 95 16.92 17.04 13.01
C TRP A 95 17.14 15.72 12.25
N ILE A 96 16.07 15.18 11.67
CA ILE A 96 16.12 13.95 10.89
C ILE A 96 16.46 14.29 9.44
N SER A 97 17.62 13.82 8.99
CA SER A 97 18.01 13.89 7.58
C SER A 97 17.24 12.87 6.73
N ARG A 98 17.14 13.11 5.42
CA ARG A 98 16.56 12.13 4.48
C ARG A 98 17.33 10.80 4.52
N ALA A 99 18.66 10.84 4.63
CA ALA A 99 19.49 9.65 4.69
C ALA A 99 19.22 8.82 5.96
N SER A 100 19.06 9.45 7.11
CA SER A 100 18.69 8.75 8.36
C SER A 100 17.31 8.12 8.27
N LEU A 101 16.34 8.78 7.63
CA LEU A 101 15.02 8.19 7.40
C LEU A 101 15.10 6.94 6.52
N ARG A 102 15.93 6.96 5.47
CA ARG A 102 16.16 5.79 4.60
C ARG A 102 16.80 4.62 5.35
N LYS A 103 17.68 4.88 6.32
CA LYS A 103 18.25 3.81 7.17
C LYS A 103 17.19 3.08 7.98
N LEU A 104 16.25 3.83 8.58
CA LEU A 104 15.15 3.23 9.33
C LEU A 104 14.22 2.44 8.41
N GLU A 105 13.87 3.01 7.25
CA GLU A 105 13.06 2.33 6.25
C GLU A 105 13.69 1.01 5.80
N ASN A 106 14.97 1.00 5.44
CA ASN A 106 15.68 -0.19 4.98
C ASN A 106 15.73 -1.25 6.09
N GLY A 107 16.02 -0.86 7.33
CA GLY A 107 16.03 -1.79 8.46
C GLY A 107 14.65 -2.41 8.73
N LEU A 108 13.57 -1.64 8.60
CA LEU A 108 12.20 -2.17 8.70
C LEU A 108 11.87 -3.13 7.55
N LYS A 109 12.28 -2.81 6.31
CA LYS A 109 12.11 -3.69 5.13
C LYS A 109 12.87 -4.99 5.30
N GLU A 110 14.14 -4.94 5.70
CA GLU A 110 14.97 -6.12 5.97
C GLU A 110 14.34 -6.99 7.07
N ARG A 111 13.86 -6.37 8.16
CA ARG A 111 13.18 -7.09 9.22
C ARG A 111 11.89 -7.76 8.75
N LEU A 112 11.14 -7.10 7.87
CA LEU A 112 9.93 -7.67 7.25
C LEU A 112 10.28 -8.86 6.33
N LEU A 113 11.39 -8.77 5.59
CA LEU A 113 11.90 -9.86 4.76
C LEU A 113 12.39 -11.04 5.61
N GLN A 114 13.00 -10.80 6.77
CA GLN A 114 13.35 -11.87 7.72
C GLN A 114 12.11 -12.60 8.24
N TRP A 115 11.00 -11.90 8.50
CA TRP A 115 9.75 -12.57 8.87
C TRP A 115 9.17 -13.41 7.76
N LEU A 116 9.41 -13.07 6.50
CA LEU A 116 8.96 -13.88 5.38
C LEU A 116 9.61 -15.27 5.37
N SER A 117 10.84 -15.42 5.89
CA SER A 117 11.52 -16.70 6.04
C SER A 117 11.27 -17.38 7.39
N GLU A 118 11.25 -16.62 8.50
CA GLU A 118 11.10 -17.17 9.85
C GLU A 118 9.64 -17.42 10.26
N ASP A 119 8.75 -16.43 10.08
CA ASP A 119 7.38 -16.44 10.59
C ASP A 119 6.43 -15.63 9.69
N GLU A 120 5.95 -16.29 8.64
CA GLU A 120 5.05 -15.71 7.65
C GLU A 120 3.72 -15.20 8.28
N LYS A 121 3.33 -15.72 9.45
CA LYS A 121 2.08 -15.33 10.11
C LYS A 121 2.16 -13.88 10.60
N LYS A 122 3.31 -13.44 11.12
CA LYS A 122 3.52 -12.04 11.54
C LYS A 122 3.39 -11.09 10.37
N MET A 123 4.02 -11.43 9.25
CA MET A 123 3.95 -10.63 8.03
C MET A 123 2.53 -10.53 7.49
N LYS A 124 1.79 -11.66 7.41
CA LYS A 124 0.37 -11.65 7.01
C LYS A 124 -0.48 -10.78 7.92
N LYS A 125 -0.23 -10.79 9.23
CA LYS A 125 -0.94 -9.94 10.19
C LYS A 125 -0.69 -8.45 9.92
N VAL A 126 0.56 -8.05 9.71
CA VAL A 126 0.90 -6.65 9.35
C VAL A 126 0.22 -6.24 8.05
N LEU A 127 0.32 -7.06 7.00
CA LEU A 127 -0.35 -6.79 5.72
C LEU A 127 -1.87 -6.67 5.88
N SER A 128 -2.49 -7.51 6.72
CA SER A 128 -3.93 -7.45 6.98
C SER A 128 -4.35 -6.15 7.66
N ILE A 129 -3.53 -5.62 8.58
CA ILE A 129 -3.81 -4.34 9.26
C ILE A 129 -3.69 -3.20 8.26
N LEU A 130 -2.63 -3.19 7.46
CA LEU A 130 -2.40 -2.16 6.44
C LEU A 130 -3.45 -2.20 5.30
N ALA A 131 -4.04 -3.36 5.02
CA ALA A 131 -5.06 -3.52 4.00
C ALA A 131 -6.45 -3.00 4.41
N LYS A 132 -6.77 -2.90 5.70
CA LYS A 132 -8.08 -2.43 6.19
C LYS A 132 -8.54 -1.09 5.61
N PRO A 133 -7.76 0.01 5.70
CA PRO A 133 -8.20 1.30 5.17
C PRO A 133 -8.41 1.27 3.65
N ILE A 134 -7.61 0.45 2.94
CA ILE A 134 -7.77 0.28 1.49
C ILE A 134 -9.07 -0.43 1.18
N ASN A 135 -9.37 -1.51 1.91
CA ASN A 135 -10.60 -2.27 1.74
C ASN A 135 -11.84 -1.43 2.08
N GLU A 136 -11.80 -0.61 3.13
CA GLU A 136 -12.89 0.32 3.48
C GLU A 136 -13.14 1.33 2.34
N GLN A 137 -12.08 1.95 1.83
CA GLN A 137 -12.20 2.89 0.70
C GLN A 137 -12.66 2.20 -0.57
N LEU A 138 -12.17 0.99 -0.84
CA LEU A 138 -12.53 0.23 -2.02
C LEU A 138 -13.98 -0.23 -1.94
N GLN A 139 -14.45 -0.67 -0.76
CA GLN A 139 -15.85 -1.00 -0.51
C GLN A 139 -16.76 0.21 -0.69
N HIS A 140 -16.37 1.37 -0.17
CA HIS A 140 -17.10 2.62 -0.39
C HIS A 140 -17.21 2.96 -1.88
N ARG A 141 -16.10 2.86 -2.63
CA ARG A 141 -16.06 3.12 -4.09
C ARG A 141 -16.75 2.06 -4.93
N ALA A 142 -16.86 0.84 -4.42
CA ALA A 142 -17.51 -0.27 -5.11
C ALA A 142 -19.04 -0.20 -5.03
N VAL A 143 -19.61 0.68 -4.18
CA VAL A 143 -21.05 0.93 -4.19
C VAL A 143 -21.40 1.69 -5.47
N PRO A 144 -22.26 1.13 -6.34
CA PRO A 144 -22.70 1.85 -7.54
C PRO A 144 -23.47 3.11 -7.12
N PHE A 145 -23.12 4.25 -7.74
CA PHE A 145 -23.67 5.59 -7.48
C PHE A 145 -25.20 5.59 -7.30
N ASN A 146 -25.91 4.84 -8.16
CA ASN A 146 -27.38 4.81 -8.18
C ASN A 146 -28.06 4.18 -6.95
N LYS A 147 -27.34 3.49 -6.06
CA LYS A 147 -27.97 2.85 -4.88
C LYS A 147 -28.22 3.84 -3.73
N VAL A 148 -27.28 4.75 -3.50
CA VAL A 148 -27.39 5.74 -2.42
C VAL A 148 -28.38 6.84 -2.82
N GLU A 149 -28.32 7.28 -4.07
CA GLU A 149 -29.23 8.28 -4.65
C GLU A 149 -30.70 7.84 -4.59
N LYS A 150 -31.00 6.61 -5.03
CA LYS A 150 -32.38 6.07 -4.97
C LYS A 150 -32.91 5.97 -3.55
N LEU A 151 -32.09 5.50 -2.60
CA LEU A 151 -32.47 5.42 -1.19
C LEU A 151 -32.69 6.80 -0.56
N ALA A 152 -31.90 7.80 -0.95
CA ALA A 152 -32.07 9.17 -0.47
C ALA A 152 -33.35 9.80 -1.04
N LEU A 153 -33.59 9.68 -2.35
CA LEU A 153 -34.78 10.20 -3.01
C LEU A 153 -36.07 9.58 -2.46
N ASP A 154 -36.12 8.26 -2.29
CA ASP A 154 -37.31 7.56 -1.78
C ASP A 154 -37.70 8.02 -0.35
N ASN A 155 -36.70 8.35 0.47
CA ASN A 155 -36.93 8.81 1.85
C ASN A 155 -37.24 10.32 1.92
N ILE A 156 -36.59 11.14 1.10
CA ILE A 156 -36.77 12.61 1.10
C ILE A 156 -38.18 12.97 0.61
N VAL A 157 -38.68 12.32 -0.45
CA VAL A 157 -40.00 12.65 -1.03
C VAL A 157 -41.11 12.52 0.02
N ARG A 158 -41.15 11.40 0.75
CA ARG A 158 -42.15 11.20 1.83
C ARG A 158 -42.03 12.24 2.94
N LEU A 159 -40.80 12.59 3.33
CA LEU A 159 -40.56 13.55 4.39
C LEU A 159 -41.05 14.95 3.97
N VAL A 160 -40.81 15.35 2.73
CA VAL A 160 -41.27 16.64 2.18
C VAL A 160 -42.79 16.72 2.18
N ASP A 161 -43.49 15.66 1.75
CA ASP A 161 -44.95 15.60 1.77
C ASP A 161 -45.50 15.77 3.18
N GLU A 162 -44.95 15.05 4.17
CA GLU A 162 -45.35 15.18 5.58
C GLU A 162 -45.07 16.56 6.18
N MET A 163 -43.96 17.20 5.78
CA MET A 163 -43.62 18.56 6.23
C MET A 163 -44.52 19.62 5.59
N ASN A 164 -44.95 19.40 4.35
CA ASN A 164 -45.89 20.25 3.65
C ASN A 164 -47.28 20.20 4.31
N GLU A 165 -47.77 19.01 4.63
CA GLU A 165 -49.04 18.84 5.36
C GLU A 165 -49.04 19.55 6.72
N LYS A 166 -47.88 19.64 7.37
CA LYS A 166 -47.70 20.29 8.67
C LYS A 166 -47.36 21.79 8.57
N ASN A 167 -47.33 22.38 7.38
CA ASN A 167 -46.90 23.77 7.13
C ASN A 167 -45.52 24.10 7.75
N MET A 168 -44.57 23.15 7.69
CA MET A 168 -43.21 23.31 8.23
C MET A 168 -42.16 23.63 7.15
N LEU A 169 -42.61 23.98 5.93
CA LEU A 169 -41.74 24.46 4.86
C LEU A 169 -41.60 25.99 4.95
N PRO A 170 -40.42 26.57 4.62
CA PRO A 170 -39.25 25.94 3.99
C PRO A 170 -38.36 25.15 4.96
N ALA A 171 -37.69 24.11 4.45
CA ALA A 171 -36.76 23.25 5.19
C ALA A 171 -35.39 23.19 4.49
N MET A 172 -34.32 22.98 5.27
CA MET A 172 -32.96 22.81 4.76
C MET A 172 -32.51 21.37 4.98
N CYS A 173 -32.15 20.66 3.91
CA CYS A 173 -31.61 19.31 3.97
C CYS A 173 -30.09 19.36 3.84
N PHE A 174 -29.38 18.74 4.79
CA PHE A 174 -27.93 18.59 4.72
C PHE A 174 -27.60 17.17 4.26
N ASN A 175 -26.81 17.06 3.20
CA ASN A 175 -26.22 15.82 2.75
C ASN A 175 -24.75 16.05 2.39
N ASP A 176 -23.89 15.13 2.79
CA ASP A 176 -22.43 15.24 2.60
C ASP A 176 -22.03 14.92 1.15
N ASP A 177 -22.87 14.23 0.39
CA ASP A 177 -22.64 13.95 -1.03
C ASP A 177 -23.29 15.02 -1.91
N ARG A 178 -22.43 15.80 -2.58
CA ARG A 178 -22.85 16.88 -3.49
C ARG A 178 -23.78 16.37 -4.60
N ASN A 179 -23.54 15.17 -5.12
CA ASN A 179 -24.32 14.66 -6.24
C ASN A 179 -25.77 14.40 -5.81
N VAL A 180 -25.99 13.94 -4.57
CA VAL A 180 -27.33 13.67 -4.04
C VAL A 180 -28.11 14.96 -3.75
N CYS A 181 -27.43 16.08 -3.47
CA CYS A 181 -28.07 17.39 -3.30
C CYS A 181 -28.54 18.02 -4.61
N GLU A 182 -27.89 17.70 -5.73
CA GLU A 182 -28.17 18.30 -7.06
C GLU A 182 -29.11 17.44 -7.92
N SER A 183 -29.35 16.18 -7.54
CA SER A 183 -30.19 15.20 -8.26
C SER A 183 -31.67 15.34 -7.90
#